data_AF-A0A7G5MYJ0-F1
#
_entry.id   AF-A0A7G5MYJ0-F1
#
_cell.length_a   1.000
_cell.length_b   1.000
_cell.length_c   1.000
_cell.angle_alpha   90.00
_cell.angle_beta   90.00
_cell.angle_gamma   90.00
#
_symmetry.space_group_name_H-M   'P 1'
#
loop_
_entity.id
_entity.type
_entity.pdbx_description
1 polymer ?
#
loop_
_entity_poly.entity_id
_entity_poly.type
_entity_poly.pdbx_seq_one_letter_code
_entity_poly.pdbx_strand_id
1 'polypeptide(L)'
;MDKKTYEQIEAYMKSCMQDSAHDVEHIYRVLYTALDIAEYEKDVDHDVLICACLLHDIGRKAQAEGEKICHAVAGAEMAGRFLAERGCDRDYIAKVEHCIRAHRFRKGKGTQPESTEAKILFDADKIDVTGAVGAARTLQYGGQESEPIYTRLPDGQIANGEEETADSYFHEYKHKLIKIYDMMHTKRGREIAMERKAAAVDFYENLYREVNSAFHTGTEILEERLNGSLS
;
A
#
# COMPACT_ATOMS: atom_id res chain seq x y z
N MET A 1 19.34 -13.54 12.83
CA MET A 1 20.02 -13.08 11.60
C MET A 1 21.17 -12.19 12.03
N ASP A 2 22.38 -12.43 11.53
CA ASP A 2 23.50 -11.54 11.81
C ASP A 2 23.48 -10.28 10.93
N LYS A 3 24.23 -9.26 11.35
CA LYS A 3 24.27 -7.97 10.65
C LYS A 3 24.72 -8.09 9.20
N LYS A 4 25.69 -8.98 8.93
CA LYS A 4 26.25 -9.18 7.59
C LYS A 4 25.19 -9.74 6.64
N THR A 5 24.39 -10.70 7.11
CA THR A 5 23.29 -11.31 6.36
C THR A 5 22.21 -10.27 6.07
N TYR A 6 21.84 -9.45 7.07
CA TYR A 6 20.92 -8.33 6.88
C TYR A 6 21.41 -7.36 5.81
N GLU A 7 22.66 -6.90 5.91
CA GLU A 7 23.26 -5.95 4.95
C GLU A 7 23.29 -6.51 3.52
N GLN A 8 23.47 -7.83 3.36
CA GLN A 8 23.42 -8.49 2.05
C GLN A 8 22.00 -8.52 1.46
N ILE A 9 21.00 -8.84 2.27
CA ILE A 9 19.58 -8.85 1.84
C ILE A 9 19.14 -7.43 1.51
N GLU A 10 19.46 -6.46 2.36
CA GLU A 10 19.16 -5.05 2.16
C GLU A 10 19.82 -4.50 0.89
N ALA A 11 21.09 -4.83 0.63
CA ALA A 11 21.78 -4.43 -0.59
C ALA A 11 21.09 -4.99 -1.84
N TYR A 12 20.61 -6.23 -1.78
CA TYR A 12 19.86 -6.83 -2.88
C TYR A 12 18.51 -6.17 -3.10
N MET A 13 17.74 -5.92 -2.03
CA MET A 13 16.52 -5.12 -2.08
C MET A 13 16.77 -3.78 -2.77
N LYS A 14 17.78 -3.01 -2.33
CA LYS A 14 18.13 -1.70 -2.92
C LYS A 14 18.47 -1.82 -4.40
N SER A 15 19.19 -2.88 -4.80
CA SER A 15 19.54 -3.12 -6.21
C SER A 15 18.31 -3.38 -7.10
N CYS A 16 17.20 -3.85 -6.53
CA CYS A 16 15.94 -4.08 -7.25
C CYS A 16 15.05 -2.82 -7.35
N MET A 17 15.33 -1.76 -6.58
CA MET A 17 14.47 -0.57 -6.41
C MET A 17 15.00 0.70 -7.09
N GLN A 18 15.83 0.57 -8.13
CA GLN A 18 16.56 1.70 -8.74
C GLN A 18 15.67 2.76 -9.42
N ASP A 19 14.43 2.41 -9.79
CA ASP A 19 13.53 3.28 -10.56
C ASP A 19 12.55 4.09 -9.66
N SER A 20 12.48 3.79 -8.35
CA SER A 20 11.64 4.50 -7.38
C SER A 20 12.29 4.48 -6.00
N ALA A 21 13.10 5.49 -5.68
CA ALA A 21 13.71 5.63 -4.35
C ALA A 21 12.67 5.68 -3.22
N HIS A 22 11.43 6.07 -3.53
CA HIS A 22 10.31 6.10 -2.59
C HIS A 22 9.82 4.70 -2.18
N ASP A 23 10.13 3.65 -2.94
CA ASP A 23 9.76 2.28 -2.61
C ASP A 23 10.67 1.71 -1.50
N VAL A 24 11.93 2.12 -1.41
CA VAL A 24 12.85 1.70 -0.33
C VAL A 24 12.34 2.18 1.04
N GLU A 25 11.88 3.42 1.12
CA GLU A 25 11.33 3.98 2.36
C GLU A 25 10.03 3.27 2.79
N HIS A 26 9.24 2.77 1.83
CA HIS A 26 8.11 1.90 2.12
C HIS A 26 8.54 0.58 2.76
N ILE A 27 9.56 -0.09 2.18
CA ILE A 27 10.10 -1.33 2.75
C ILE A 27 10.49 -1.15 4.22
N TYR A 28 11.17 -0.05 4.57
CA TYR A 28 11.54 0.18 5.97
C TYR A 28 10.36 0.45 6.89
N ARG A 29 9.38 1.25 6.45
CA ARG A 29 8.16 1.46 7.27
C ARG A 29 7.41 0.16 7.50
N VAL A 30 7.33 -0.71 6.48
CA VAL A 30 6.75 -2.05 6.60
C VAL A 30 7.57 -2.90 7.58
N LEU A 31 8.90 -2.94 7.43
CA LEU A 31 9.78 -3.69 8.33
C LEU A 31 9.62 -3.24 9.79
N TYR A 32 9.68 -1.94 10.06
CA TYR A 32 9.59 -1.43 11.43
C TYR A 32 8.20 -1.63 12.04
N THR A 33 7.15 -1.50 11.23
CA THR A 33 5.78 -1.82 11.68
C THR A 33 5.63 -3.32 11.96
N ALA A 34 6.20 -4.18 11.12
CA ALA A 34 6.20 -5.62 11.33
C ALA A 34 6.94 -6.02 12.61
N LEU A 35 8.07 -5.37 12.91
CA LEU A 35 8.81 -5.59 14.15
C LEU A 35 8.01 -5.14 15.39
N ASP A 36 7.29 -4.01 15.35
CA ASP A 36 6.36 -3.63 16.44
C ASP A 36 5.30 -4.72 16.65
N ILE A 37 4.62 -5.14 15.58
CA ILE A 37 3.59 -6.19 15.68
C ILE A 37 4.16 -7.50 16.23
N ALA A 38 5.37 -7.89 15.82
CA ALA A 38 6.01 -9.13 16.25
C ALA A 38 6.23 -9.22 17.76
N GLU A 39 6.45 -8.10 18.46
CA GLU A 39 6.61 -8.06 19.93
C GLU A 39 5.34 -8.49 20.69
N TYR A 40 4.18 -8.50 20.02
CA TYR A 40 2.89 -8.87 20.60
C TYR A 40 2.39 -10.25 20.16
N GLU A 41 3.13 -10.95 19.30
CA GLU A 41 2.81 -12.28 18.81
C GLU A 41 3.74 -13.33 19.41
N LYS A 42 3.31 -14.59 19.46
CA LYS A 42 4.12 -15.70 20.00
C LYS A 42 4.81 -16.47 18.88
N ASP A 43 5.97 -17.02 19.20
CA ASP A 43 6.71 -17.97 18.36
C ASP A 43 7.05 -17.42 16.96
N VAL A 44 7.34 -16.11 16.85
CA VAL A 44 7.70 -15.45 15.59
C VAL A 44 9.15 -15.76 15.20
N ASP A 45 9.35 -16.31 14.01
CA ASP A 45 10.66 -16.41 13.39
C ASP A 45 11.07 -15.04 12.80
N HIS A 46 11.86 -14.30 13.58
CA HIS A 46 12.29 -12.95 13.21
C HIS A 46 13.18 -12.94 11.97
N ASP A 47 13.93 -14.02 11.70
CA ASP A 47 14.81 -14.07 10.54
C ASP A 47 13.98 -14.18 9.26
N VAL A 48 12.96 -15.03 9.27
CA VAL A 48 11.98 -15.15 8.20
C VAL A 48 11.24 -13.82 8.00
N LEU A 49 10.74 -13.23 9.09
CA LEU A 49 9.96 -11.99 9.03
C LEU A 49 10.78 -10.84 8.44
N ILE A 50 11.98 -10.59 8.97
CA ILE A 50 12.87 -9.50 8.50
C ILE A 50 13.20 -9.70 7.02
N CYS A 51 13.56 -10.92 6.63
CA CYS A 51 13.90 -11.23 5.25
C CYS A 51 12.70 -11.04 4.31
N ALA A 52 11.53 -11.53 4.70
CA ALA A 52 10.31 -11.38 3.92
C ALA A 52 9.91 -9.90 3.78
N CYS A 53 9.97 -9.10 4.84
CA CYS A 53 9.73 -7.66 4.78
C CYS A 53 10.65 -6.95 3.79
N LEU A 54 11.96 -7.22 3.85
CA LEU A 54 12.93 -6.61 2.94
C LEU A 54 12.69 -7.00 1.47
N LEU A 55 12.19 -8.20 1.22
CA LEU A 55 12.11 -8.76 -0.14
C LEU A 55 10.70 -8.77 -0.74
N HIS A 56 9.65 -8.39 0.00
CA HIS A 56 8.27 -8.62 -0.46
C HIS A 56 7.90 -7.96 -1.79
N ASP A 57 8.54 -6.84 -2.11
CA ASP A 57 8.19 -5.97 -3.24
C ASP A 57 9.22 -5.97 -4.37
N ILE A 58 10.30 -6.77 -4.28
CA ILE A 58 11.37 -6.79 -5.30
C ILE A 58 10.89 -7.24 -6.70
N GLY A 59 9.72 -7.86 -6.78
CA GLY A 59 9.08 -8.29 -8.04
C GLY A 59 8.34 -7.17 -8.79
N ARG A 60 8.27 -5.93 -8.27
CA ARG A 60 7.52 -4.83 -8.91
C ARG A 60 8.02 -4.50 -10.32
N LYS A 61 9.33 -4.54 -10.54
CA LYS A 61 9.94 -4.28 -11.86
C LYS A 61 9.47 -5.27 -12.93
N ALA A 62 9.47 -6.56 -12.60
CA ALA A 62 8.98 -7.61 -13.50
C ALA A 62 7.50 -7.39 -13.88
N GLN A 63 6.67 -6.96 -12.93
CA GLN A 63 5.28 -6.62 -13.19
C GLN A 63 5.14 -5.39 -14.11
N ALA A 64 5.97 -4.37 -13.92
CA ALA A 64 5.97 -3.16 -14.74
C ALA A 64 6.43 -3.43 -16.18
N GLU A 65 7.36 -4.37 -16.37
CA GLU A 65 7.88 -4.80 -17.68
C GLU A 65 6.91 -5.72 -18.45
N GLY A 66 5.68 -5.89 -17.96
CA GLY A 66 4.60 -6.54 -18.71
C GLY A 66 4.54 -8.05 -18.57
N GLU A 67 5.30 -8.65 -17.65
CA GLU A 67 5.01 -10.00 -17.21
C GLU A 67 3.61 -9.97 -16.57
N LYS A 68 2.64 -10.73 -17.11
CA LYS A 68 1.26 -10.84 -16.54
C LYS A 68 1.24 -11.50 -15.15
N ILE A 69 2.37 -11.51 -14.45
CA ILE A 69 2.63 -12.16 -13.18
C ILE A 69 2.53 -11.10 -12.09
N CYS A 70 1.84 -11.45 -11.00
CA CYS A 70 1.74 -10.59 -9.82
C CYS A 70 3.12 -10.43 -9.18
N HIS A 71 3.51 -9.20 -8.79
CA HIS A 71 4.81 -8.95 -8.13
C HIS A 71 5.04 -9.82 -6.90
N ALA A 72 4.02 -10.15 -6.12
CA ALA A 72 4.15 -11.08 -4.98
C ALA A 72 4.62 -12.49 -5.40
N VAL A 73 4.23 -12.97 -6.59
CA VAL A 73 4.68 -14.26 -7.13
C VAL A 73 6.11 -14.15 -7.66
N ALA A 74 6.36 -13.15 -8.52
CA ALA A 74 7.69 -12.91 -9.08
C ALA A 74 8.73 -12.62 -7.99
N GLY A 75 8.38 -11.80 -7.00
CA GLY A 75 9.21 -11.42 -5.86
C GLY A 75 9.53 -12.61 -4.96
N ALA A 76 8.57 -13.52 -4.73
CA ALA A 76 8.84 -14.75 -4.00
C ALA A 76 9.85 -15.63 -4.74
N GLU A 77 9.70 -15.82 -6.05
CA GLU A 77 10.66 -16.60 -6.84
C GLU A 77 12.06 -15.95 -6.89
N MET A 78 12.12 -14.62 -7.00
CA MET A 78 13.37 -13.85 -6.93
C MET A 78 14.06 -14.03 -5.58
N ALA A 79 13.31 -13.90 -4.49
CA ALA A 79 13.81 -14.13 -3.13
C ALA A 79 14.32 -15.56 -2.96
N GLY A 80 13.56 -16.55 -3.44
CA GLY A 80 13.96 -17.95 -3.39
C GLY A 80 15.28 -18.23 -4.10
N ARG A 81 15.45 -17.71 -5.33
CA ARG A 81 16.72 -17.81 -6.07
C ARG A 81 17.87 -17.13 -5.33
N PHE A 82 17.67 -15.89 -4.89
CA PHE A 82 18.67 -15.11 -4.18
C PHE A 82 19.18 -15.81 -2.90
N LEU A 83 18.26 -16.41 -2.12
CA LEU A 83 18.58 -17.13 -0.89
C LEU A 83 19.23 -18.48 -1.17
N ALA A 84 18.77 -19.22 -2.19
CA ALA A 84 19.36 -20.50 -2.59
C ALA A 84 20.82 -20.35 -3.05
N GLU A 85 21.13 -19.30 -3.83
CA GLU A 85 22.51 -18.98 -4.25
C GLU A 85 23.46 -18.71 -3.08
N ARG A 86 22.92 -18.34 -1.91
CA ARG A 86 23.66 -18.09 -0.67
C ARG A 86 23.70 -19.30 0.26
N GLY A 87 23.14 -20.43 -0.16
CA GLY A 87 23.16 -21.67 0.61
C GLY A 87 22.20 -21.68 1.81
N CYS A 88 21.16 -20.84 1.80
CA CYS A 88 20.12 -20.89 2.83
C CYS A 88 19.36 -22.22 2.78
N ASP A 89 18.88 -22.67 3.95
CA ASP A 89 18.11 -23.91 4.06
C ASP A 89 16.75 -23.82 3.33
N ARG A 90 16.29 -24.95 2.79
CA ARG A 90 15.04 -25.00 2.00
C ARG A 90 13.80 -24.66 2.82
N ASP A 91 13.75 -25.01 4.10
CA ASP A 91 12.62 -24.69 4.98
C ASP A 91 12.53 -23.18 5.20
N TYR A 92 13.67 -22.54 5.49
CA TYR A 92 13.75 -21.08 5.62
C TYR A 92 13.30 -20.37 4.33
N ILE A 93 13.80 -20.82 3.17
CA ILE A 93 13.40 -20.27 1.87
C ILE A 93 11.89 -20.39 1.66
N ALA A 94 11.32 -21.58 1.89
CA ALA A 94 9.89 -21.82 1.70
C ALA A 94 9.02 -20.91 2.59
N LYS A 95 9.43 -20.68 3.85
CA LYS A 95 8.74 -19.77 4.77
C LYS A 95 8.80 -18.31 4.30
N VAL A 96 9.97 -17.83 3.87
CA VAL A 96 10.13 -16.48 3.31
C VAL A 96 9.27 -16.30 2.07
N GLU A 97 9.35 -17.24 1.12
CA GLU A 97 8.56 -17.18 -0.10
C GLU A 97 7.05 -17.20 0.19
N HIS A 98 6.59 -18.01 1.15
CA HIS A 98 5.19 -18.03 1.55
C HIS A 98 4.72 -16.64 2.05
N CYS A 99 5.49 -16.01 2.93
CA CYS A 99 5.19 -14.66 3.42
C CYS A 99 5.07 -13.67 2.25
N ILE A 100 6.02 -13.70 1.32
CA ILE A 100 6.02 -12.83 0.14
C ILE A 100 4.84 -13.14 -0.79
N ARG A 101 4.49 -14.40 -1.04
CA ARG A 101 3.31 -14.71 -1.88
C ARG A 101 1.99 -14.26 -1.24
N ALA A 102 1.91 -14.31 0.10
CA ALA A 102 0.70 -14.05 0.85
C ALA A 102 0.43 -12.56 1.12
N HIS A 103 1.42 -11.66 1.07
CA HIS A 103 1.23 -10.25 1.46
C HIS A 103 0.20 -9.49 0.61
N ARG A 104 -0.11 -9.99 -0.60
CA ARG A 104 -1.13 -9.42 -1.51
C ARG A 104 -2.45 -10.22 -1.55
N PHE A 105 -2.72 -11.03 -0.53
CA PHE A 105 -3.94 -11.82 -0.44
C PHE A 105 -5.20 -10.97 -0.63
N ARG A 106 -6.15 -11.48 -1.43
CA ARG A 106 -7.51 -10.95 -1.54
C ARG A 106 -8.47 -12.12 -1.33
N LYS A 107 -9.60 -11.90 -0.65
CA LYS A 107 -10.59 -12.97 -0.44
C LYS A 107 -10.99 -13.61 -1.78
N GLY A 108 -10.78 -14.92 -1.91
CA GLY A 108 -11.04 -15.68 -3.14
C GLY A 108 -9.94 -15.64 -4.21
N LYS A 109 -8.81 -14.97 -3.98
CA LYS A 109 -7.68 -14.90 -4.93
C LYS A 109 -6.32 -14.71 -4.23
N GLY A 110 -5.34 -15.52 -4.60
CA GLY A 110 -3.97 -15.44 -4.09
C GLY A 110 -3.72 -16.36 -2.88
N THR A 111 -2.48 -16.38 -2.41
CA THR A 111 -2.05 -17.21 -1.28
C THR A 111 -2.54 -16.62 0.03
N GLN A 112 -3.14 -17.43 0.90
CA GLN A 112 -3.60 -16.98 2.22
C GLN A 112 -2.40 -16.83 3.19
N PRO A 113 -2.37 -15.82 4.06
CA PRO A 113 -1.35 -15.74 5.11
C PRO A 113 -1.64 -16.76 6.21
N GLU A 114 -0.99 -17.92 6.12
CA GLU A 114 -1.15 -19.03 7.08
C GLU A 114 -0.29 -18.88 8.34
N SER A 115 1.01 -18.60 8.16
CA SER A 115 1.97 -18.43 9.25
C SER A 115 1.81 -17.09 9.99
N THR A 116 2.38 -17.01 11.20
CA THR A 116 2.39 -15.77 11.99
C THR A 116 3.14 -14.66 11.26
N GLU A 117 4.30 -14.95 10.68
CA GLU A 117 5.13 -14.01 9.91
C GLU A 117 4.39 -13.48 8.68
N ALA A 118 3.65 -14.36 7.97
CA ALA A 118 2.88 -13.96 6.80
C ALA A 118 1.72 -13.02 7.18
N LYS A 119 1.07 -13.25 8.32
CA LYS A 119 0.03 -12.36 8.86
C LYS A 119 0.61 -11.01 9.29
N ILE A 120 1.76 -11.02 9.97
CA ILE A 120 2.45 -9.80 10.38
C ILE A 120 2.87 -8.97 9.16
N LEU A 121 3.52 -9.58 8.17
CA LEU A 121 3.92 -8.90 6.94
C LEU A 121 2.69 -8.35 6.19
N PHE A 122 1.62 -9.14 6.08
CA PHE A 122 0.38 -8.67 5.46
C PHE A 122 -0.16 -7.43 6.16
N ASP A 123 -0.28 -7.46 7.49
CA ASP A 123 -0.79 -6.33 8.27
C ASP A 123 0.12 -5.10 8.13
N ALA A 124 1.44 -5.28 8.30
CA ALA A 124 2.41 -4.19 8.20
C ALA A 124 2.40 -3.50 6.84
N ASP A 125 2.29 -4.26 5.74
CA ASP A 125 2.13 -3.72 4.39
C ASP A 125 0.81 -2.94 4.25
N LYS A 126 -0.31 -3.51 4.72
CA LYS A 126 -1.61 -2.84 4.65
C LYS A 126 -1.68 -1.59 5.53
N ILE A 127 -0.99 -1.56 6.65
CA ILE A 127 -0.91 -0.39 7.52
C ILE A 127 -0.22 0.79 6.82
N ASP A 128 0.72 0.57 5.91
CA ASP A 128 1.42 1.66 5.20
C ASP A 128 0.53 2.41 4.19
N VAL A 129 -0.63 1.84 3.83
CA VAL A 129 -1.67 2.51 3.05
C VAL A 129 -2.80 3.08 3.90
N THR A 130 -2.64 3.11 5.23
CA THR A 130 -3.58 3.77 6.16
C THR A 130 -3.08 5.13 6.65
N GLY A 131 -4.00 5.97 7.11
CA GLY A 131 -3.68 7.28 7.70
C GLY A 131 -3.11 8.29 6.71
N ALA A 132 -2.42 9.30 7.25
CA ALA A 132 -1.85 10.39 6.44
C ALA A 132 -0.78 9.89 5.44
N VAL A 133 0.07 8.94 5.85
CA VAL A 133 1.06 8.32 4.95
C VAL A 133 0.35 7.59 3.81
N GLY A 134 -0.69 6.82 4.13
CA GLY A 134 -1.48 6.13 3.11
C GLY A 134 -2.17 7.07 2.13
N ALA A 135 -2.74 8.17 2.62
CA ALA A 135 -3.33 9.20 1.75
C ALA A 135 -2.29 9.80 0.79
N ALA A 136 -1.13 10.21 1.31
CA ALA A 136 -0.05 10.77 0.50
C ALA A 136 0.48 9.78 -0.55
N ARG A 137 0.69 8.51 -0.17
CA ARG A 137 1.14 7.45 -1.09
C ARG A 137 0.13 7.18 -2.19
N THR A 138 -1.16 7.14 -1.85
CA THR A 138 -2.23 6.89 -2.84
C THR A 138 -2.26 8.00 -3.89
N LEU A 139 -2.15 9.27 -3.46
CA LEU A 139 -2.05 10.40 -4.38
C LEU A 139 -0.77 10.37 -5.22
N GLN A 140 0.36 9.98 -4.63
CA GLN A 140 1.62 9.86 -5.36
C GLN A 140 1.54 8.80 -6.47
N TYR A 141 1.03 7.60 -6.17
CA TYR A 141 0.84 6.55 -7.18
C TYR A 141 -0.21 6.96 -8.22
N GLY A 142 -1.36 7.50 -7.81
CA GLY A 142 -2.36 8.00 -8.74
C GLY A 142 -1.80 9.07 -9.68
N GLY A 143 -0.96 9.98 -9.16
CA GLY A 143 -0.29 10.98 -9.98
C GLY A 143 0.66 10.40 -11.04
N GLN A 144 1.35 9.29 -10.74
CA GLN A 144 2.18 8.59 -11.74
C GLN A 144 1.34 7.98 -12.86
N GLU A 145 0.15 7.49 -12.53
CA GLU A 145 -0.82 6.92 -13.48
C GLU A 145 -1.73 7.99 -14.13
N SER A 146 -1.49 9.28 -13.86
CA SER A 146 -2.34 10.40 -14.32
C SER A 146 -3.79 10.32 -13.85
N GLU A 147 -4.05 9.66 -12.72
CA GLU A 147 -5.36 9.62 -12.07
C GLU A 147 -5.68 10.96 -11.39
N PRO A 148 -6.89 11.50 -11.58
CA PRO A 148 -7.29 12.74 -10.92
C PRO A 148 -7.59 12.52 -9.43
N ILE A 149 -7.57 13.60 -8.66
CA ILE A 149 -8.00 13.58 -7.26
C ILE A 149 -9.49 13.21 -7.15
N TYR A 150 -10.32 13.74 -8.06
CA TYR A 150 -11.77 13.57 -8.07
C TYR A 150 -12.29 13.60 -9.51
N THR A 151 -13.53 13.13 -9.68
CA THR A 151 -14.30 13.19 -10.92
C THR A 151 -15.56 14.04 -10.73
N ARG A 152 -16.25 14.33 -11.83
CA ARG A 152 -17.55 15.02 -11.81
C ARG A 152 -18.65 14.08 -12.26
N LEU A 153 -19.83 14.29 -11.69
CA LEU A 153 -21.07 13.65 -12.10
C LEU A 153 -21.59 14.27 -13.41
N PRO A 154 -22.57 13.63 -14.10
CA PRO A 154 -23.12 14.13 -15.36
C PRO A 154 -23.74 15.54 -15.28
N ASP A 155 -24.22 15.94 -14.10
CA ASP A 155 -24.76 17.27 -13.81
C ASP A 155 -23.68 18.31 -13.45
N GLY A 156 -22.41 17.92 -13.47
CA GLY A 156 -21.26 18.77 -13.17
C GLY A 156 -20.84 18.78 -11.71
N GLN A 157 -21.64 18.23 -10.80
CA GLN A 157 -21.29 18.19 -9.36
C GLN A 157 -20.03 17.36 -9.11
N ILE A 158 -19.32 17.67 -8.03
CA ILE A 158 -18.13 16.92 -7.59
C ILE A 158 -18.59 15.58 -7.02
N ALA A 159 -18.15 14.48 -7.64
CA ALA A 159 -18.40 13.14 -7.12
C ALA A 159 -17.70 12.97 -5.77
N ASN A 160 -18.37 12.37 -4.79
CA ASN A 160 -17.74 12.12 -3.48
C ASN A 160 -16.91 10.81 -3.48
N GLY A 161 -17.02 10.01 -4.54
CA GLY A 161 -16.30 8.76 -4.75
C GLY A 161 -17.12 7.51 -4.44
N GLU A 162 -18.35 7.62 -3.96
CA GLU A 162 -19.29 6.49 -3.79
C GLU A 162 -19.97 6.10 -5.11
N GLU A 163 -19.95 7.02 -6.08
CA GLU A 163 -20.56 6.84 -7.38
C GLU A 163 -19.68 6.00 -8.31
N GLU A 164 -20.30 5.32 -9.27
CA GLU A 164 -19.58 4.59 -10.33
C GLU A 164 -19.01 5.59 -11.35
N THR A 165 -17.83 6.13 -11.04
CA THR A 165 -17.07 7.03 -11.92
C THR A 165 -15.76 6.40 -12.38
N ALA A 166 -15.02 7.13 -13.23
CA ALA A 166 -13.62 6.79 -13.51
C ALA A 166 -12.77 6.77 -12.22
N ASP A 167 -11.62 6.10 -12.29
CA ASP A 167 -10.67 6.02 -11.19
C ASP A 167 -10.21 7.42 -10.76
N SER A 168 -10.17 7.62 -9.44
CA SER A 168 -9.72 8.84 -8.78
C SER A 168 -9.36 8.53 -7.33
N TYR A 169 -8.66 9.46 -6.67
CA TYR A 169 -8.37 9.31 -5.24
C TYR A 169 -9.65 9.14 -4.39
N PHE A 170 -10.70 9.91 -4.66
CA PHE A 170 -11.99 9.77 -3.94
C PHE A 170 -12.63 8.40 -4.14
N HIS A 171 -12.64 7.90 -5.39
CA HIS A 171 -13.15 6.56 -5.69
C HIS A 171 -12.33 5.48 -4.97
N GLU A 172 -11.00 5.55 -5.03
CA GLU A 172 -10.11 4.61 -4.34
C GLU A 172 -10.32 4.63 -2.82
N TYR A 173 -10.46 5.82 -2.24
CA TYR A 173 -10.72 5.99 -0.82
C TYR A 173 -12.01 5.27 -0.39
N LYS A 174 -13.13 5.60 -1.05
CA LYS A 174 -14.47 5.07 -0.73
C LYS A 174 -14.62 3.57 -1.03
N HIS A 175 -13.99 3.07 -2.08
CA HIS A 175 -14.17 1.67 -2.49
C HIS A 175 -13.13 0.72 -1.93
N LYS A 176 -11.89 1.18 -1.66
CA LYS A 176 -10.78 0.32 -1.22
C LYS A 176 -10.22 0.73 0.13
N LEU A 177 -9.74 1.97 0.30
CA LEU A 177 -8.96 2.34 1.50
C LEU A 177 -9.76 2.24 2.80
N ILE A 178 -11.04 2.61 2.81
CA ILE A 178 -11.87 2.51 4.03
C ILE A 178 -12.03 1.07 4.54
N LYS A 179 -11.88 0.06 3.66
CA LYS A 179 -12.06 -1.36 4.00
C LYS A 179 -10.81 -1.98 4.61
N ILE A 180 -9.65 -1.33 4.44
CA ILE A 180 -8.36 -1.86 4.89
C ILE A 180 -8.32 -2.06 6.40
N TYR A 181 -8.96 -1.17 7.16
CA TYR A 181 -9.03 -1.23 8.62
C TYR A 181 -9.67 -2.53 9.16
N ASP A 182 -10.51 -3.20 8.35
CA ASP A 182 -11.18 -4.44 8.73
C ASP A 182 -10.37 -5.70 8.36
N MET A 183 -9.30 -5.55 7.56
CA MET A 183 -8.56 -6.66 6.96
C MET A 183 -7.44 -7.23 7.84
N MET A 184 -7.10 -6.56 8.95
CA MET A 184 -5.96 -6.94 9.79
C MET A 184 -6.13 -8.34 10.42
N HIS A 185 -5.05 -9.12 10.44
CA HIS A 185 -4.99 -10.46 11.00
C HIS A 185 -4.60 -10.48 12.48
N THR A 186 -3.70 -9.57 12.88
CA THR A 186 -3.15 -9.46 14.22
C THR A 186 -3.91 -8.45 15.06
N LYS A 187 -3.85 -8.60 16.38
CA LYS A 187 -4.46 -7.63 17.30
C LYS A 187 -3.73 -6.29 17.22
N ARG A 188 -2.40 -6.31 17.33
CA ARG A 188 -1.56 -5.11 17.30
C ARG A 188 -1.65 -4.37 15.96
N GLY A 189 -1.67 -5.09 14.84
CA GLY A 189 -1.88 -4.49 13.52
C GLY A 189 -3.21 -3.75 13.40
N ARG A 190 -4.29 -4.32 13.96
CA ARG A 190 -5.60 -3.64 14.03
C ARG A 190 -5.55 -2.37 14.88
N GLU A 191 -4.89 -2.40 16.02
CA GLU A 191 -4.73 -1.22 16.88
C GLU A 191 -4.02 -0.08 16.14
N ILE A 192 -2.86 -0.36 15.53
CA ILE A 192 -2.09 0.64 14.76
C ILE A 192 -2.90 1.19 13.59
N ALA A 193 -3.60 0.32 12.84
CA ALA A 193 -4.46 0.77 11.75
C ALA A 193 -5.56 1.71 12.27
N MET A 194 -6.23 1.35 13.36
CA MET A 194 -7.33 2.15 13.91
C MET A 194 -6.86 3.50 14.47
N GLU A 195 -5.68 3.57 15.09
CA GLU A 195 -5.06 4.82 15.54
C GLU A 195 -4.86 5.81 14.37
N ARG A 196 -4.59 5.30 13.17
CA ARG A 196 -4.36 6.10 11.95
C ARG A 196 -5.64 6.53 11.25
N LYS A 197 -6.80 5.96 11.60
CA LYS A 197 -8.05 6.12 10.85
C LYS A 197 -8.53 7.57 10.78
N ALA A 198 -8.50 8.28 11.91
CA ALA A 198 -8.96 9.67 11.98
C ALA A 198 -8.24 10.57 10.97
N ALA A 199 -6.91 10.45 10.87
CA ALA A 199 -6.13 11.25 9.92
C ALA A 199 -6.50 11.02 8.46
N ALA A 200 -6.85 9.78 8.06
CA ALA A 200 -7.29 9.49 6.70
C ALA A 200 -8.69 10.06 6.42
N VAL A 201 -9.60 9.95 7.39
CA VAL A 201 -10.94 10.53 7.31
C VAL A 201 -10.87 12.04 7.18
N ASP A 202 -10.14 12.71 8.08
CA ASP A 202 -9.99 14.16 8.08
C ASP A 202 -9.35 14.65 6.78
N PHE A 203 -8.36 13.92 6.25
CA PHE A 203 -7.74 14.27 4.97
C PHE A 203 -8.74 14.24 3.82
N TYR A 204 -9.50 13.14 3.68
CA TYR A 204 -10.53 13.02 2.63
C TYR A 204 -11.61 14.09 2.78
N GLU A 205 -12.15 14.28 3.99
CA GLU A 205 -13.25 15.22 4.25
C GLU A 205 -12.84 16.67 3.98
N ASN A 206 -11.60 17.05 4.35
CA ASN A 206 -11.07 18.37 4.03
C ASN A 206 -10.89 18.55 2.52
N LEU A 207 -10.30 17.57 1.84
CA LEU A 207 -10.08 17.62 0.39
C LEU A 207 -11.41 17.71 -0.38
N TYR A 208 -12.41 16.94 0.01
CA TYR A 208 -13.75 17.00 -0.58
C TYR A 208 -14.40 18.38 -0.33
N ARG A 209 -14.34 18.91 0.89
CA ARG A 209 -14.89 20.22 1.23
C ARG A 209 -14.24 21.35 0.43
N GLU A 210 -12.91 21.35 0.31
CA GLU A 210 -12.16 22.38 -0.41
C GLU A 210 -12.54 22.41 -1.89
N VAL A 211 -12.56 21.25 -2.55
CA VAL A 211 -12.96 21.12 -3.95
C VAL A 211 -14.42 21.51 -4.15
N ASN A 212 -15.31 21.03 -3.27
CA ASN A 212 -16.74 21.28 -3.39
C ASN A 212 -17.08 22.76 -3.17
N SER A 213 -16.42 23.42 -2.20
CA SER A 213 -16.58 24.86 -1.97
C SER A 213 -16.09 25.68 -3.16
N ALA A 214 -14.95 25.32 -3.76
CA ALA A 214 -14.44 26.00 -4.94
C ALA A 214 -15.39 25.86 -6.14
N PHE A 215 -15.97 24.67 -6.32
CA PHE A 215 -16.93 24.41 -7.40
C PHE A 215 -18.20 25.25 -7.25
N HIS A 216 -18.87 25.22 -6.10
CA HIS A 216 -20.16 25.91 -5.90
C HIS A 216 -19.99 27.43 -6.02
N THR A 217 -19.11 28.01 -5.21
CA THR A 217 -18.84 29.46 -5.24
C THR A 217 -18.34 29.92 -6.61
N GLY A 218 -17.48 29.13 -7.26
CA GLY A 218 -16.94 29.46 -8.56
C GLY A 218 -17.98 29.44 -9.68
N THR A 219 -18.89 28.47 -9.67
CA THR A 219 -19.91 28.29 -10.71
C THR A 219 -20.95 29.39 -10.63
N GLU A 220 -21.42 29.73 -9.43
CA GLU A 220 -22.33 30.86 -9.19
C GLU A 220 -21.75 32.18 -9.71
N ILE A 221 -20.52 32.52 -9.30
CA ILE A 221 -19.85 33.75 -9.75
C ILE A 221 -19.66 33.75 -11.27
N LEU A 222 -19.27 32.60 -11.84
CA LEU A 222 -19.05 32.50 -13.29
C LEU A 222 -20.36 32.70 -14.06
N GLU A 223 -21.45 32.08 -13.62
CA GLU A 223 -22.78 32.25 -14.21
C GLU A 223 -23.25 33.71 -14.16
N GLU A 224 -23.10 34.39 -13.02
CA GLU A 224 -23.42 35.82 -12.89
C GLU A 224 -22.63 36.69 -13.88
N ARG A 225 -21.33 36.39 -14.06
CA ARG A 225 -20.45 37.10 -14.99
C ARG A 225 -20.81 36.84 -16.45
N LEU A 226 -21.13 35.60 -16.80
CA LEU A 226 -21.47 35.20 -18.18
C LEU A 226 -22.86 35.68 -18.59
N ASN A 227 -23.82 35.73 -17.66
CA ASN A 227 -25.19 36.15 -17.92
C ASN A 227 -25.38 37.68 -17.94
N GLY A 228 -24.28 38.45 -17.77
CA GLY A 228 -24.30 39.91 -17.96
C GLY A 228 -25.13 40.62 -16.92
N SER A 229 -24.69 40.60 -15.66
CA SER A 229 -25.11 41.58 -14.65
C SER A 229 -23.90 42.23 -14.01
N LEU A 230 -23.36 43.21 -14.72
CA LEU A 230 -22.84 44.47 -14.17
C LEU A 230 -22.74 45.46 -15.34
N SER A 231 -23.86 46.17 -15.54
CA SER A 231 -23.86 47.56 -16.01
C SER A 231 -22.97 48.42 -15.13
#